data_AF-A0A6J4FK43-F1
#
_entry.id   AF-A0A6J4FK43-F1
#
_cell.length_a   1.000
_cell.length_b   1.000
_cell.length_c   1.000
_cell.angle_alpha   90.00
_cell.angle_beta   90.00
_cell.angle_gamma   90.00
#
_symmetry.space_group_name_H-M   'P 1'
#
loop_
_entity.id
_entity.type
_entity.pdbx_description
1 polymer ?
#
loop_
_entity_poly.entity_id
_entity_poly.type
_entity_poly.pdbx_seq_one_letter_code
_entity_poly.pdbx_strand_id
1 'polypeptide(L)'
;MTRLAHIFQDNVAITCGQDWSSTAAFFDGAGFRVFDFHPIHLILNSSSMETYDTLQARGGISVQTEAAVKPLVGTSPGVSTFFDQLTDHLSSGQTHTISEVIGIWQDHSR
;
A
#
# COMPACT_ATOMS: atom_id res chain seq x y z
N MET A 1 -20.63 11.60 -10.88
CA MET A 1 -19.74 10.56 -10.30
C MET A 1 -18.32 10.93 -10.67
N THR A 2 -17.45 11.17 -9.69
CA THR A 2 -16.04 11.54 -9.91
C THR A 2 -15.19 10.26 -9.97
N ARG A 3 -14.30 10.15 -10.95
CA ARG A 3 -13.35 9.02 -11.08
C ARG A 3 -11.97 9.50 -10.66
N LEU A 4 -11.30 8.72 -9.82
CA LEU A 4 -9.92 8.97 -9.38
C LEU A 4 -9.04 7.82 -9.87
N ALA A 5 -7.96 8.14 -10.56
CA ALA A 5 -6.99 7.14 -10.99
C ALA A 5 -6.02 6.83 -9.84
N HIS A 6 -5.62 5.57 -9.69
CA HIS A 6 -4.51 5.19 -8.82
C HIS A 6 -3.24 4.97 -9.62
N ILE A 7 -2.11 5.23 -8.96
CA ILE A 7 -0.77 5.06 -9.55
C ILE A 7 -0.06 3.81 -9.01
N PHE A 8 -0.58 3.24 -7.93
CA PHE A 8 0.01 2.12 -7.23
C PHE A 8 -1.09 1.26 -6.62
N GLN A 9 -0.91 -0.06 -6.72
CA GLN A 9 -1.67 -1.07 -6.00
C GLN A 9 -0.69 -2.19 -5.62
N ASP A 10 -0.62 -2.54 -4.34
CA ASP A 10 0.44 -3.42 -3.81
C ASP A 10 0.50 -4.83 -4.44
N ASN A 11 -0.62 -5.53 -4.60
CA ASN A 11 -0.63 -6.86 -5.20
C ASN A 11 -0.22 -6.84 -6.69
N VAL A 12 -0.52 -5.76 -7.41
CA VAL A 12 -0.02 -5.54 -8.79
C VAL A 12 1.49 -5.32 -8.75
N ALA A 13 1.99 -4.46 -7.87
CA ALA A 13 3.41 -4.20 -7.72
C ALA A 13 4.21 -5.47 -7.36
N ILE A 14 3.70 -6.27 -6.42
CA ILE A 14 4.25 -7.58 -6.06
C ILE A 14 4.29 -8.50 -7.30
N THR A 15 3.17 -8.61 -8.03
CA THR A 15 3.06 -9.49 -9.20
C THR A 15 4.00 -9.08 -10.33
N CYS A 16 4.25 -7.78 -10.48
CA CYS A 16 5.17 -7.23 -11.48
C CYS A 16 6.64 -7.26 -11.05
N GLY A 17 6.96 -7.78 -9.86
CA GLY A 17 8.33 -7.88 -9.37
C GLY A 17 8.95 -6.54 -8.98
N GLN A 18 8.15 -5.64 -8.37
CA GLN A 18 8.62 -4.37 -7.86
C GLN A 18 9.90 -4.53 -7.03
N ASP A 19 10.88 -3.68 -7.29
CA ASP A 19 12.05 -3.54 -6.43
C ASP A 19 11.69 -2.66 -5.22
N TRP A 20 11.73 -3.25 -4.03
CA TRP A 20 11.40 -2.60 -2.76
C TRP A 20 12.61 -1.89 -2.12
N SER A 21 13.80 -2.00 -2.71
CA SER A 21 15.02 -1.36 -2.20
C SER A 21 15.04 0.16 -2.42
N SER A 22 14.27 0.67 -3.37
CA SER A 22 14.11 2.09 -3.65
C SER A 22 12.71 2.42 -4.15
N THR A 23 12.00 3.26 -3.42
CA THR A 23 10.62 3.65 -3.72
C THR A 23 10.46 5.16 -3.92
N ALA A 24 11.54 5.94 -3.80
CA ALA A 24 11.51 7.39 -3.84
C ALA A 24 10.84 7.95 -5.10
N ALA A 25 11.01 7.27 -6.25
CA ALA A 25 10.37 7.66 -7.50
C ALA A 25 8.83 7.69 -7.44
N PHE A 26 8.20 6.92 -6.55
CA PHE A 26 6.75 6.97 -6.32
C PHE A 26 6.29 8.26 -5.66
N PHE A 27 7.20 9.04 -5.08
CA PHE A 27 6.90 10.29 -4.38
C PHE A 27 7.24 11.53 -5.23
N ASP A 28 8.11 11.38 -6.23
CA ASP A 28 8.58 12.49 -7.07
C ASP A 28 7.56 12.94 -8.11
N GLY A 29 7.25 14.24 -8.15
CA GLY A 29 6.48 14.93 -9.19
C GLY A 29 5.18 15.59 -8.70
N ALA A 30 4.65 16.54 -9.47
CA ALA A 30 3.43 17.27 -9.10
C ALA A 30 2.15 16.45 -9.33
N GLY A 31 1.09 16.77 -8.58
CA GLY A 31 -0.27 16.25 -8.79
C GLY A 31 -0.76 15.32 -7.69
N PHE A 32 -2.03 14.91 -7.81
CA PHE A 32 -2.69 14.01 -6.88
C PHE A 32 -2.30 12.55 -7.16
N ARG A 33 -1.98 11.80 -6.11
CA ARG A 33 -1.57 10.39 -6.18
C ARG A 33 -2.47 9.55 -5.28
N VAL A 34 -2.95 8.43 -5.81
CA VAL A 34 -3.69 7.43 -5.03
C VAL A 34 -2.87 6.16 -4.97
N PHE A 35 -2.65 5.69 -3.75
CA PHE A 35 -2.00 4.43 -3.43
C PHE A 35 -3.03 3.49 -2.81
N ASP A 36 -3.11 2.27 -3.33
CA ASP A 36 -4.02 1.24 -2.84
C ASP A 36 -3.21 0.13 -2.14
N PHE A 37 -3.55 -0.12 -0.87
CA PHE A 37 -2.88 -1.08 -0.01
C PHE A 37 -3.91 -2.04 0.58
N HIS A 38 -3.63 -3.33 0.48
CA HIS A 38 -4.39 -4.36 1.17
C HIS A 38 -3.79 -4.57 2.56
N PRO A 39 -4.59 -4.55 3.64
CA PRO A 39 -4.09 -4.76 5.00
C PRO A 39 -3.27 -6.04 5.17
N ILE A 40 -3.58 -7.08 4.39
CA ILE A 40 -2.86 -8.34 4.46
C ILE A 40 -1.40 -8.25 4.00
N HIS A 41 -1.11 -7.46 2.96
CA HIS A 41 0.25 -7.30 2.45
C HIS A 41 1.08 -6.37 3.34
N LEU A 42 0.44 -5.43 4.03
CA LEU A 42 1.06 -4.67 5.11
C LEU A 42 1.46 -5.58 6.28
N ILE A 43 0.54 -6.39 6.80
CA ILE A 43 0.80 -7.32 7.91
C ILE A 43 1.92 -8.30 7.57
N LEU A 44 1.88 -8.88 6.36
CA LEU A 44 2.85 -9.88 5.92
C LEU A 44 4.18 -9.25 5.46
N ASN A 45 4.27 -7.92 5.35
CA ASN A 45 5.34 -7.22 4.65
C ASN A 45 5.72 -7.91 3.32
N SER A 46 4.71 -8.15 2.49
CA SER A 46 4.88 -8.96 1.28
C SER A 46 5.87 -8.32 0.29
N SER A 47 6.85 -9.09 -0.17
CA SER A 47 7.69 -8.75 -1.33
C SER A 47 7.44 -9.67 -2.53
N SER A 48 6.76 -10.79 -2.31
CA SER A 48 6.29 -11.78 -3.28
C SER A 48 4.89 -12.29 -2.90
N MET A 49 4.20 -12.97 -3.82
CA MET A 49 2.91 -13.62 -3.53
C MET A 49 3.04 -14.90 -2.70
N GLU A 50 4.24 -15.47 -2.59
CA GLU A 50 4.48 -16.78 -1.96
C GLU A 50 4.00 -16.84 -0.50
N THR A 51 4.27 -15.78 0.26
CA THR A 51 3.85 -15.66 1.65
C THR A 51 2.32 -15.63 1.78
N TYR A 52 1.67 -14.85 0.91
CA TYR A 52 0.22 -14.76 0.87
C TYR A 52 -0.41 -16.09 0.47
N ASP A 53 0.12 -16.77 -0.55
CA ASP A 53 -0.35 -18.06 -1.01
C ASP A 53 -0.20 -19.13 0.09
N THR A 54 0.92 -19.10 0.81
CA THR A 54 1.16 -19.96 1.98
C THR A 54 0.11 -19.73 3.07
N LEU A 55 -0.25 -18.47 3.34
CA LEU A 55 -1.28 -18.14 4.30
C LEU A 55 -2.67 -18.62 3.83
N GLN A 56 -3.00 -18.45 2.55
CA GLN A 56 -4.26 -18.93 1.99
C GLN A 56 -4.36 -20.46 2.06
N ALA A 57 -3.27 -21.18 1.80
CA ALA A 57 -3.21 -22.63 1.96
C ALA A 57 -3.43 -23.09 3.42
N ARG A 58 -3.19 -22.22 4.42
CA ARG A 58 -3.51 -22.47 5.85
C ARG A 58 -4.95 -22.12 6.23
N GLY A 59 -5.79 -21.71 5.28
CA GLY A 59 -7.18 -21.32 5.51
C GLY A 59 -7.43 -19.81 5.55
N GLY A 60 -6.40 -19.00 5.26
CA GLY A 60 -6.51 -17.53 5.20
C GLY A 60 -6.40 -16.84 6.57
N ILE A 61 -6.29 -15.51 6.55
CA ILE A 61 -6.01 -14.71 7.75
C ILE A 61 -7.10 -14.80 8.83
N SER A 62 -8.36 -14.99 8.42
CA SER A 62 -9.52 -14.99 9.32
C SER A 62 -9.53 -16.15 10.32
N VAL A 63 -8.75 -17.20 10.07
CA VAL A 63 -8.65 -18.39 10.94
C VAL A 63 -7.28 -18.53 11.59
N GLN A 64 -6.34 -17.60 11.33
CA GLN A 64 -5.02 -17.62 11.97
C GLN A 64 -4.98 -16.79 13.24
N THR A 65 -4.07 -17.15 14.14
CA THR A 65 -3.63 -16.28 15.23
C THR A 65 -2.44 -15.44 14.79
N GLU A 66 -2.19 -14.32 15.46
CA GLU A 66 -1.00 -13.49 15.22
C GLU A 66 0.30 -14.31 15.34
N ALA A 67 0.39 -15.20 16.34
CA ALA A 67 1.54 -16.07 16.52
C ALA A 67 1.77 -17.05 15.35
N ALA A 68 0.70 -17.50 14.69
CA ALA A 68 0.80 -18.37 13.51
C ALA A 68 1.19 -17.61 12.23
N VAL A 69 0.85 -16.32 12.15
CA VAL A 69 1.19 -15.43 11.03
C VAL A 69 2.60 -14.88 11.16
N LYS A 70 3.07 -14.61 12.37
CA LYS A 70 4.39 -14.00 12.63
C LYS A 70 5.57 -14.63 11.86
N PRO A 71 5.67 -15.97 11.72
CA PRO A 71 6.74 -16.60 10.94
C PRO A 71 6.68 -16.34 9.43
N LEU A 72 5.54 -15.88 8.93
CA LEU A 72 5.33 -15.54 7.52
C LEU A 72 5.70 -14.09 7.21
N VAL A 73 5.84 -13.23 8.23
CA VAL A 73 6.14 -11.80 8.00
C VAL A 73 7.52 -11.64 7.39
N GLY A 74 7.58 -10.98 6.22
CA GLY A 74 8.82 -10.74 5.49
C GLY A 74 9.78 -9.86 6.28
N THR A 75 11.06 -10.23 6.30
CA THR A 75 12.13 -9.48 6.98
C THR A 75 12.91 -8.56 6.04
N SER A 76 12.80 -8.77 4.72
CA SER A 76 13.35 -7.89 3.69
C SER A 76 12.40 -6.74 3.37
N PRO A 77 12.86 -5.68 2.67
CA PRO A 77 11.97 -4.62 2.19
C PRO A 77 10.79 -5.17 1.38
N GLY A 78 9.61 -4.67 1.69
CA GLY A 78 8.34 -5.06 1.07
C GLY A 78 7.27 -4.00 1.25
N VAL A 79 6.01 -4.40 1.12
CA VAL A 79 4.87 -3.48 1.17
C VAL A 79 4.78 -2.68 2.47
N SER A 80 5.06 -3.29 3.63
CA SER A 80 5.04 -2.54 4.91
C SER A 80 6.14 -1.49 4.95
N THR A 81 7.35 -1.85 4.49
CA THR A 81 8.47 -0.90 4.42
C THR A 81 8.16 0.27 3.49
N PHE A 82 7.51 0.02 2.35
CA PHE A 82 7.08 1.08 1.44
C PHE A 82 6.01 1.98 2.05
N PHE A 83 5.05 1.39 2.78
CA PHE A 83 4.02 2.16 3.48
C PHE A 83 4.63 3.08 4.55
N ASP A 84 5.58 2.57 5.33
CA ASP A 84 6.30 3.38 6.32
C ASP A 84 7.02 4.56 5.64
N GLN A 85 7.75 4.30 4.55
CA GLN A 85 8.41 5.35 3.75
C GLN A 85 7.41 6.40 3.20
N LEU A 86 6.23 5.98 2.76
CA LEU A 86 5.18 6.90 2.31
C LEU A 86 4.68 7.75 3.49
N THR A 87 4.43 7.14 4.65
CA THR A 87 3.99 7.90 5.84
C THR A 87 5.05 8.87 6.34
N ASP A 88 6.32 8.49 6.29
CA ASP A 88 7.45 9.34 6.63
C ASP A 88 7.55 10.52 5.65
N HIS A 89 7.40 10.28 4.34
CA HIS A 89 7.39 11.33 3.33
C HIS A 89 6.24 12.33 3.56
N LEU A 90 5.05 11.81 3.89
CA LEU A 90 3.86 12.61 4.16
C LEU A 90 3.87 13.28 5.54
N SER A 91 4.74 12.87 6.46
CA SER A 91 4.79 13.41 7.84
C SER A 91 5.04 14.93 7.90
N SER A 92 5.65 15.47 6.85
CA SER A 92 5.89 16.90 6.68
C SER A 92 4.81 17.64 5.87
N GLY A 93 3.83 16.91 5.34
CA GLY A 93 2.79 17.42 4.44
C GLY A 93 1.39 17.38 5.05
N GLN A 94 0.42 17.88 4.27
CA GLN A 94 -1.00 17.78 4.60
C GLN A 94 -1.62 16.59 3.86
N THR A 95 -2.36 15.75 4.58
CA THR A 95 -3.13 14.64 4.01
C THR A 95 -4.62 14.96 4.06
N HIS A 96 -5.37 14.39 3.12
CA HIS A 96 -6.81 14.60 3.00
C HIS A 96 -7.51 13.26 2.81
N THR A 97 -8.70 13.14 3.38
CA THR A 97 -9.69 12.12 3.04
C THR A 97 -10.18 12.32 1.60
N ILE A 98 -10.70 11.24 1.00
CA ILE A 98 -11.33 11.31 -0.33
C ILE A 98 -12.47 12.34 -0.35
N SER A 99 -13.25 12.45 0.74
CA SER A 99 -14.31 13.45 0.89
C SER A 99 -13.79 14.88 0.80
N GLU A 100 -12.67 15.18 1.46
CA GLU A 100 -12.05 16.50 1.42
C GLU A 100 -11.51 16.83 0.03
N VAL A 101 -10.88 15.87 -0.64
CA VAL A 101 -10.39 16.03 -2.02
C VAL A 101 -11.55 16.32 -2.98
N ILE A 102 -12.67 15.60 -2.85
CA ILE A 102 -13.86 15.85 -3.67
C ILE A 102 -14.43 17.26 -3.42
N GLY A 103 -14.47 17.69 -2.15
CA GLY A 103 -14.89 19.05 -1.79
C GLY A 103 -14.01 20.13 -2.43
N ILE A 104 -12.69 20.00 -2.27
CA ILE A 104 -11.70 20.94 -2.85
C ILE A 104 -11.90 21.06 -4.37
N TRP A 105 -12.11 19.94 -5.07
CA TRP A 105 -12.25 19.95 -6.52
C TRP A 105 -13.56 20.58 -6.99
N GLN A 106 -14.68 20.35 -6.28
CA GLN A 106 -15.97 20.96 -6.60
C GLN A 106 -15.95 22.48 -6.44
N ASP A 107 -15.18 23.00 -5.47
CA ASP A 107 -15.06 24.44 -5.22
C ASP A 107 -14.18 25.13 -6.26
N HIS A 108 -13.13 24.47 -6.78
CA HIS A 108 -12.26 25.01 -7.83
C HIS A 108 -12.83 24.89 -9.25
N SER A 109 -13.93 24.16 -9.43
CA SER A 109 -14.60 23.97 -10.73
C SER A 109 -15.80 24.90 -10.96
N ARG A 110 -16.02 25.87 -10.06
CA ARG A 110 -17.03 26.94 -10.17
C ARG A 110 -16.36 28.26 -10.52
#